data_AF-M0AF39-F1
#
_entry.id   AF-M0AF39-F1
#
_cell.length_a   1.000
_cell.length_b   1.000
_cell.length_c   1.000
_cell.angle_alpha   90.00
_cell.angle_beta   90.00
_cell.angle_gamma   90.00
#
_symmetry.space_group_name_H-M   'P 1'
#
loop_
_entity.id
_entity.type
_entity.pdbx_description
1 polymer ?
#
loop_
_entity_poly.entity_id
_entity_poly.type
_entity_poly.pdbx_seq_one_letter_code
_entity_poly.pdbx_strand_id
1 'polypeptide(L)' 'MPDDVSCVIVHGYDEIHGYGGRAMLVALQSGETRVADQGSFACSFGERDCP' A
#
# COMPACT_ATOMS: atom_id res chain seq x y z
N MET A 1 5.27 -7.20 14.70
CA MET A 1 5.59 -6.30 13.58
C MET A 1 7.10 -6.22 13.56
N PRO A 2 7.82 -6.43 12.44
CA PRO A 2 9.27 -6.32 12.47
C PRO A 2 9.62 -4.90 12.89
N ASP A 3 10.51 -4.73 13.86
CA ASP A 3 10.78 -3.43 14.50
C ASP A 3 11.41 -2.41 13.54
N ASP A 4 11.90 -2.87 12.38
CA ASP A 4 12.52 -2.05 11.34
C ASP A 4 11.54 -1.61 10.22
N VAL A 5 10.27 -2.03 10.28
CA VAL A 5 9.29 -1.61 9.26
C VAL A 5 8.66 -0.29 9.69
N SER A 6 8.83 0.74 8.87
CA SER A 6 8.24 2.08 9.06
C SER A 6 6.94 2.29 8.30
N CYS A 7 6.71 1.51 7.24
CA CYS A 7 5.60 1.68 6.30
C CYS A 7 5.10 0.34 5.78
N VAL A 8 3.78 0.18 5.67
CA VAL A 8 3.15 -0.99 5.04
C VAL A 8 2.29 -0.59 3.86
N ILE A 9 2.21 -1.49 2.88
CA ILE A 9 1.30 -1.36 1.74
C ILE A 9 0.15 -2.34 1.94
N VAL A 10 -1.07 -1.81 1.94
CA VAL A 10 -2.31 -2.58 1.98
C VAL A 10 -2.89 -2.59 0.58
N HIS A 11 -2.87 -3.75 -0.06
CA HIS A 11 -3.48 -3.93 -1.37
C HIS A 11 -4.98 -4.16 -1.24
N GLY A 12 -5.78 -3.38 -1.97
CA GLY A 12 -7.18 -3.71 -2.17
C GLY A 12 -7.28 -5.03 -2.93
N TYR A 13 -8.23 -5.88 -2.55
CA TYR A 13 -8.54 -7.11 -3.26
C TYR A 13 -9.86 -6.93 -3.99
N ASP A 14 -9.88 -7.28 -5.28
CA ASP A 14 -11.10 -7.46 -6.06
C ASP A 14 -11.07 -8.89 -6.60
N GLU A 15 -12.13 -9.65 -6.38
CA GLU A 15 -12.16 -11.08 -6.67
C GLU A 15 -12.01 -11.37 -8.18
N ILE A 16 -12.41 -10.44 -9.04
CA ILE A 16 -12.35 -10.58 -10.50
C ILE A 16 -10.92 -10.31 -11.00
N HIS A 17 -10.21 -9.34 -10.41
CA HIS A 17 -8.90 -8.88 -10.91
C HIS A 17 -7.72 -9.19 -9.98
N GLY A 18 -7.94 -9.84 -8.83
CA GLY A 18 -6.94 -10.10 -7.78
C GLY A 18 -6.47 -8.85 -7.02
N TYR A 19 -6.59 -7.67 -7.63
CA TYR A 19 -6.28 -6.37 -7.03
C TYR A 19 -7.42 -5.38 -7.31
N GLY A 20 -7.86 -4.70 -6.26
CA GLY A 20 -9.03 -3.81 -6.27
C GLY A 20 -8.77 -2.42 -6.83
N GLY A 21 -7.82 -2.25 -7.74
CA GLY A 21 -7.50 -0.97 -8.37
C GLY A 21 -6.71 0.00 -7.48
N ARG A 22 -6.70 -0.20 -6.16
CA ARG A 22 -6.10 0.75 -5.20
C ARG A 22 -5.25 0.05 -4.16
N ALA A 23 -4.21 0.75 -3.73
CA ALA A 23 -3.39 0.42 -2.57
C ALA A 23 -3.41 1.58 -1.57
N MET A 24 -3.20 1.27 -0.29
CA MET A 24 -3.02 2.25 0.77
C MET A 24 -1.64 2.06 1.41
N LEU A 25 -0.85 3.12 1.45
CA LEU A 25 0.44 3.17 2.13
C LEU A 25 0.23 3.79 3.49
N VAL A 26 0.72 3.14 4.55
CA VAL A 26 0.49 3.53 5.94
C VAL A 26 1.81 3.65 6.66
N ALA A 27 2.14 4.86 7.09
CA ALA A 27 3.27 5.13 7.98
C ALA A 27 2.90 4.68 9.41
N LEU A 28 3.62 3.71 9.96
CA LEU A 28 3.22 3.04 11.20
C LEU A 28 3.47 3.88 12.46
N GLN A 29 4.46 4.77 12.40
CA GLN A 29 4.81 5.62 13.52
C GLN A 29 3.81 6.77 13.71
N SER A 30 3.37 7.39 12.61
CA SER A 30 2.48 8.55 12.63
C SER A 30 1.00 8.18 12.39
N GLY A 31 0.74 7.04 11.76
CA GLY A 31 -0.58 6.68 11.24
C GLY A 31 -0.96 7.45 9.98
N GLU A 32 -0.03 8.19 9.36
CA GLU A 32 -0.30 8.89 8.11
C GLU A 32 -0.59 7.89 6.98
N THR A 33 -1.54 8.23 6.12
CA THR A 33 -1.96 7.34 5.02
C THR A 33 -1.95 8.06 3.69
N ARG A 34 -1.53 7.33 2.65
CA ARG A 34 -1.59 7.76 1.26
C ARG A 34 -2.31 6.70 0.43
N VAL A 35 -3.32 7.11 -0.32
CA VAL A 35 -3.99 6.25 -1.29
C VAL A 35 -3.25 6.35 -2.62
N ALA A 36 -2.91 5.20 -3.20
CA ALA A 36 -2.29 5.10 -4.51
C ALA A 36 -3.19 4.34 -5.49
N ASP A 37 -3.20 4.79 -6.74
CA ASP A 37 -3.81 4.03 -7.83
C ASP A 37 -2.85 2.89 -8.21
N GLN A 38 -3.37 1.68 -8.19
CA GLN A 38 -2.64 0.46 -8.52
C GLN A 38 -3.12 -0.14 -9.86
N GLY A 39 -4.34 0.18 -10.29
CA GLY A 39 -4.97 -0.49 -11.43
C GLY A 39 -5.25 -1.99 -11.17
N SER A 40 -5.59 -2.72 -12.23
CA SER A 40 -6.03 -4.12 -12.17
C SER A 40 -4.90 -5.15 -11.99
N PHE A 41 -3.65 -4.71 -11.87
CA PHE A 41 -2.47 -5.57 -11.75
C PHE A 41 -1.64 -5.17 -10.52
N ALA A 42 -0.67 -6.01 -10.15
CA ALA A 42 0.26 -5.67 -9.07
C ALA A 42 1.13 -4.47 -9.47
N CYS A 43 1.23 -3.47 -8.59
CA CYS A 43 2.21 -2.39 -8.70
C CYS A 43 3.25 -2.49 -7.59
N SER A 44 4.48 -2.08 -7.91
CA SER A 44 5.56 -1.96 -6.93
C SER A 44 5.56 -0.57 -6.32
N PHE A 45 5.78 -0.50 -5.01
CA PHE A 45 5.94 0.74 -4.25
C PHE A 45 7.30 0.72 -3.57
N GLY A 46 7.97 1.87 -3.51
CA GLY A 46 9.23 2.06 -2.82
C GLY A 46 9.09 2.98 -1.61
N GLU A 47 10.18 3.16 -0.87
CA GLU A 47 10.21 4.00 0.34
C GLU A 47 9.75 5.45 0.09
N ARG A 48 10.00 5.97 -1.11
CA ARG A 48 9.61 7.35 -1.50
C ARG A 48 8.10 7.52 -1.71
N ASP A 49 7.37 6.43 -1.83
CA ASP A 49 5.92 6.46 -1.97
C ASP A 49 5.24 6.53 -0.59
N CYS A 50 5.95 6.15 0.47
CA CYS A 50 5.44 6.21 1.83
C CYS A 50 5.32 7.68 2.29
N PRO A 51 4.26 8.00 3.04
CA PRO A 51 4.10 9.31 3.65
C PRO A 51 5.17 9.62 4.69
#